data_AF-A0A5E4KR27-F1
#
_entry.id   AF-A0A5E4KR27-F1
#
_cell.length_a   1.000
_cell.length_b   1.000
_cell.length_c   1.000
_cell.angle_alpha   90.00
_cell.angle_beta   90.00
_cell.angle_gamma   90.00
#
_symmetry.space_group_name_H-M   'P 1'
#
loop_
_entity.id
_entity.type
_entity.pdbx_description
1 polymer ?
#
loop_
_entity_poly.entity_id
_entity_poly.type
_entity_poly.pdbx_seq_one_letter_code
_entity_poly.pdbx_strand_id
1 'polypeptide(L)'
;MPVRQENTSHTFVRQKTYYTALFVLNSTLSDRKYPDILIGELFKKQDFSPSEKAAINELVYGILRHRTRLDYIIEHASTAVVSGVEPNILNILRICTYQAVFTESSLSGIINNAVALSAREEKFSGFVKRTVEAIIRNKDAVVFDKKKSQVEYISVYHSHPAWIVEKWLREFGNINEVEALCGTNNVVPPLLIRINPLKTSREALQKALLETGFASSPAVFSPFGLVMDRKEGIFRTEAFREGLFEV
;
A
#
# COMPACT_ATOMS: atom_id res chain seq x y z
N MET A 1 27.25 1.15 -35.38
CA MET A 1 26.15 1.56 -34.47
C MET A 1 26.34 0.83 -33.15
N PRO A 2 26.57 1.52 -32.01
CA PRO A 2 26.76 0.84 -30.76
C PRO A 2 25.39 0.41 -30.20
N VAL A 3 25.27 -0.89 -29.90
CA VAL A 3 24.14 -1.48 -29.20
C VAL A 3 24.10 -0.89 -27.79
N ARG A 4 23.00 -0.22 -27.43
CA ARG A 4 22.74 0.21 -26.05
C ARG A 4 22.69 -1.02 -25.15
N GLN A 5 23.66 -1.15 -24.25
CA GLN A 5 23.56 -2.06 -23.11
C GLN A 5 22.48 -1.51 -22.16
N GLU A 6 21.27 -2.05 -22.24
CA GLU A 6 20.24 -1.83 -21.23
C GLU A 6 20.62 -2.56 -19.93
N ASN A 7 21.20 -1.77 -19.02
CA ASN A 7 21.11 -1.81 -17.57
C ASN A 7 20.46 -3.05 -16.90
N THR A 8 21.11 -4.22 -16.99
CA THR A 8 20.67 -5.47 -16.35
C THR A 8 20.63 -5.37 -14.82
N SER A 9 21.50 -4.56 -14.20
CA SER A 9 21.58 -4.37 -12.75
C SER A 9 20.28 -3.83 -12.12
N HIS A 10 19.59 -2.88 -12.78
CA HIS A 10 18.34 -2.33 -12.27
C HIS A 10 17.15 -3.29 -12.36
N THR A 11 17.21 -4.27 -13.27
CA THR A 11 16.15 -5.27 -13.45
C THR A 11 16.14 -6.27 -12.29
N PHE A 12 17.33 -6.71 -11.82
CA PHE A 12 17.45 -7.63 -10.70
C PHE A 12 17.07 -7.00 -9.34
N VAL A 13 17.42 -5.72 -9.12
CA VAL A 13 17.08 -4.99 -7.89
C VAL A 13 15.56 -4.82 -7.73
N ARG A 14 14.84 -4.53 -8.82
CA ARG A 14 13.37 -4.46 -8.79
C ARG A 14 12.73 -5.81 -8.48
N GLN A 15 13.27 -6.92 -8.99
CA GLN A 15 12.69 -8.24 -8.78
C GLN A 15 12.70 -8.67 -7.30
N LYS A 16 13.80 -8.42 -6.56
CA LYS A 16 13.88 -8.71 -5.11
C LYS A 16 12.74 -8.06 -4.33
N THR A 17 12.42 -6.81 -4.65
CA THR A 17 11.35 -6.03 -4.02
C THR A 17 9.99 -6.74 -4.19
N TYR A 18 9.64 -7.12 -5.43
CA TYR A 18 8.35 -7.76 -5.72
C TYR A 18 8.23 -9.17 -5.15
N TYR A 19 9.30 -9.96 -5.17
CA TYR A 19 9.30 -11.27 -4.52
C TYR A 19 9.11 -11.14 -3.00
N THR A 20 9.72 -10.13 -2.39
CA THR A 20 9.56 -9.86 -0.96
C THR A 20 8.12 -9.45 -0.65
N ALA A 21 7.53 -8.56 -1.44
CA ALA A 21 6.13 -8.18 -1.29
C ALA A 21 5.18 -9.37 -1.46
N LEU A 22 5.40 -10.22 -2.47
CA LEU A 22 4.62 -11.44 -2.70
C LEU A 22 4.72 -12.40 -1.51
N PHE A 23 5.93 -12.62 -0.98
CA PHE A 23 6.13 -13.44 0.21
C PHE A 23 5.34 -12.89 1.42
N VAL A 24 5.43 -11.59 1.70
CA VAL A 24 4.72 -10.97 2.82
C VAL A 24 3.20 -11.09 2.63
N LEU A 25 2.68 -10.86 1.42
CA LEU A 25 1.25 -10.98 1.13
C LEU A 25 0.76 -12.43 1.32
N ASN A 26 1.50 -13.41 0.80
CA ASN A 26 1.17 -14.83 0.98
C ASN A 26 1.14 -15.20 2.46
N SER A 27 2.17 -14.85 3.23
CA SER A 27 2.21 -15.16 4.67
C SER A 27 1.16 -14.40 5.48
N THR A 28 0.83 -13.16 5.12
CA THR A 28 -0.19 -12.38 5.82
C THR A 28 -1.58 -12.97 5.60
N LEU A 29 -1.89 -13.32 4.34
CA LEU A 29 -3.23 -13.73 3.94
C LEU A 29 -3.51 -15.22 4.17
N SER A 30 -2.49 -16.07 4.13
CA SER A 30 -2.62 -17.52 4.40
C SER A 30 -2.32 -17.88 5.85
N ASP A 31 -1.23 -17.34 6.44
CA ASP A 31 -0.74 -17.77 7.76
C ASP A 31 -1.18 -16.87 8.92
N ARG A 32 -1.99 -15.82 8.64
CA ARG A 32 -2.46 -14.80 9.60
C ARG A 32 -1.33 -14.15 10.42
N LYS A 33 -0.15 -14.02 9.83
CA LYS A 33 0.97 -13.27 10.42
C LYS A 33 0.78 -11.78 10.16
N TYR A 34 1.16 -10.94 11.12
CA TYR A 34 1.05 -9.49 10.95
C TYR A 34 2.14 -8.97 9.99
N PRO A 35 1.76 -8.13 9.00
CA PRO A 35 2.68 -7.70 7.94
C PRO A 35 3.82 -6.82 8.46
N ASP A 36 3.58 -6.00 9.48
CA ASP A 36 4.57 -5.14 10.14
C ASP A 36 5.68 -5.96 10.80
N ILE A 37 5.33 -7.06 11.47
CA ILE A 37 6.30 -7.98 12.08
C ILE A 37 7.14 -8.65 10.99
N LEU A 38 6.49 -9.18 9.95
CA LEU A 38 7.19 -9.84 8.83
C LEU A 38 8.16 -8.90 8.12
N ILE A 39 7.70 -7.69 7.78
CA ILE A 39 8.53 -6.67 7.12
C ILE A 39 9.70 -6.28 8.03
N GLY A 40 9.43 -6.04 9.32
CA GLY A 40 10.45 -5.69 10.31
C GLY A 40 11.54 -6.76 10.45
N GLU A 41 11.18 -8.03 10.47
CA GLU A 41 12.13 -9.14 10.47
C GLU A 41 12.95 -9.22 9.18
N LEU A 42 12.29 -9.10 8.03
CA LEU A 42 12.96 -9.17 6.72
C LEU A 42 13.97 -8.04 6.54
N PHE A 43 13.62 -6.82 6.97
CA PHE A 43 14.51 -5.66 6.90
C PHE A 43 15.70 -5.72 7.85
N LYS A 44 15.67 -6.60 8.87
CA LYS A 44 16.82 -6.90 9.74
C LYS A 44 17.68 -8.02 9.17
N LYS A 45 17.07 -9.01 8.50
CA LYS A 45 17.75 -10.21 7.98
C LYS A 45 18.42 -9.99 6.62
N GLN A 46 17.96 -9.01 5.84
CA GLN A 46 18.47 -8.75 4.50
C GLN A 46 18.72 -7.26 4.28
N ASP A 47 19.72 -6.95 3.47
CA ASP A 47 20.00 -5.58 3.04
C ASP A 47 19.00 -5.12 1.98
N PHE A 48 18.25 -4.09 2.33
CA PHE A 48 17.39 -3.35 1.41
C PHE A 48 17.77 -1.87 1.49
N SER A 49 17.93 -1.24 0.34
CA SER A 49 18.04 0.20 0.22
C SER A 49 16.78 0.90 0.76
N PRO A 50 16.86 2.18 1.14
CA PRO A 50 15.69 2.95 1.57
C PRO A 50 14.54 2.94 0.54
N SER A 51 14.88 2.97 -0.75
CA SER A 51 13.90 2.93 -1.85
C SER A 51 13.19 1.57 -1.93
N GLU A 52 13.92 0.46 -1.80
CA GLU A 52 13.31 -0.88 -1.75
C GLU A 52 12.39 -1.04 -0.53
N LYS A 53 12.82 -0.55 0.64
CA LYS A 53 11.98 -0.60 1.86
C LYS A 53 10.70 0.20 1.68
N ALA A 54 10.77 1.39 1.08
CA ALA A 54 9.60 2.21 0.78
C ALA A 54 8.67 1.48 -0.21
N ALA A 55 9.21 0.93 -1.29
CA ALA A 55 8.43 0.20 -2.30
C ALA A 55 7.76 -1.06 -1.73
N ILE A 56 8.45 -1.84 -0.87
CA ILE A 56 7.85 -3.02 -0.22
C ILE A 56 6.69 -2.60 0.68
N ASN A 57 6.87 -1.58 1.53
CA ASN A 57 5.80 -1.08 2.39
C ASN A 57 4.61 -0.58 1.57
N GLU A 58 4.87 0.21 0.53
CA GLU A 58 3.83 0.76 -0.35
C GLU A 58 3.03 -0.35 -1.01
N LEU A 59 3.69 -1.35 -1.61
CA LEU A 59 3.02 -2.48 -2.25
C LEU A 59 2.21 -3.29 -1.24
N VAL A 60 2.82 -3.72 -0.13
CA VAL A 60 2.14 -4.59 0.85
C VAL A 60 0.95 -3.87 1.46
N TYR A 61 1.14 -2.69 2.03
CA TYR A 61 0.04 -1.98 2.70
C TYR A 61 -0.99 -1.44 1.71
N GLY A 62 -0.56 -0.99 0.53
CA GLY A 62 -1.46 -0.57 -0.54
C GLY A 62 -2.37 -1.70 -1.01
N ILE A 63 -1.81 -2.90 -1.24
CA ILE A 63 -2.59 -4.07 -1.65
C ILE A 63 -3.52 -4.54 -0.53
N LEU A 64 -3.06 -4.59 0.72
CA LEU A 64 -3.92 -4.98 1.85
C LEU A 64 -5.08 -3.98 2.04
N ARG A 65 -4.79 -2.68 1.92
CA ARG A 65 -5.77 -1.59 2.03
C ARG A 65 -6.83 -1.64 0.93
N HIS A 66 -6.43 -1.93 -0.31
CA HIS A 66 -7.32 -1.92 -1.47
C HIS A 66 -7.72 -3.32 -1.95
N ARG A 67 -7.54 -4.36 -1.13
CA ARG A 67 -7.67 -5.75 -1.54
C ARG A 67 -9.00 -6.07 -2.24
N THR A 68 -10.13 -5.68 -1.65
CA THR A 68 -11.46 -5.96 -2.23
C THR A 68 -11.64 -5.25 -3.56
N ARG A 69 -11.15 -4.00 -3.67
CA ARG A 69 -11.19 -3.24 -4.93
C ARG A 69 -10.34 -3.90 -6.01
N LEU A 70 -9.13 -4.35 -5.65
CA LEU A 70 -8.23 -5.03 -6.58
C LEU A 70 -8.84 -6.34 -7.07
N ASP A 71 -9.42 -7.15 -6.18
CA ASP A 71 -10.08 -8.40 -6.53
C ASP A 71 -11.25 -8.15 -7.49
N TYR A 72 -12.09 -7.15 -7.21
CA TYR A 72 -13.18 -6.76 -8.09
C TYR A 72 -12.68 -6.34 -9.49
N ILE A 73 -11.59 -5.56 -9.56
CA ILE A 73 -10.98 -5.18 -10.84
C ILE A 73 -10.44 -6.41 -11.58
N ILE A 74 -9.78 -7.34 -10.88
CA ILE A 74 -9.27 -8.58 -11.50
C ILE A 74 -10.43 -9.35 -12.15
N GLU A 75 -11.53 -9.57 -11.43
CA GLU A 75 -12.70 -10.31 -11.93
C GLU A 75 -13.32 -9.62 -13.15
N HIS A 76 -13.58 -8.32 -13.06
CA HIS A 76 -14.35 -7.58 -14.07
C HIS A 76 -13.51 -7.15 -15.29
N ALA A 77 -12.20 -6.97 -15.14
CA ALA A 77 -11.33 -6.56 -16.24
C ALA A 77 -10.79 -7.76 -17.06
N SER A 78 -10.74 -8.96 -16.48
CA SER A 78 -10.11 -10.13 -17.11
C SER A 78 -11.00 -11.35 -17.27
N THR A 79 -12.22 -11.35 -16.71
CA THR A 79 -13.11 -12.53 -16.60
C THR A 79 -12.51 -13.69 -15.78
N ALA A 80 -11.37 -13.49 -15.12
CA ALA A 80 -10.80 -14.48 -14.22
C ALA A 80 -11.70 -14.66 -12.99
N VAL A 81 -12.06 -15.90 -12.69
CA VAL A 81 -12.83 -16.23 -11.49
C VAL A 81 -11.89 -16.30 -10.29
N VAL A 82 -11.83 -15.22 -9.49
CA VAL A 82 -10.86 -15.09 -8.38
C VAL A 82 -10.99 -16.22 -7.35
N SER A 83 -12.20 -16.72 -7.09
CA SER A 83 -12.43 -17.81 -6.14
C SER A 83 -11.78 -19.15 -6.54
N GLY A 84 -11.47 -19.36 -7.82
CA GLY A 84 -10.85 -20.58 -8.33
C GLY A 84 -9.32 -20.47 -8.50
N VAL A 85 -8.74 -19.31 -8.23
CA VAL A 85 -7.31 -19.03 -8.45
C VAL A 85 -6.53 -19.35 -7.17
N GLU A 86 -5.40 -20.04 -7.32
CA GLU A 86 -4.53 -20.34 -6.18
C GLU A 86 -4.07 -19.06 -5.45
N PRO A 87 -3.99 -19.04 -4.11
CA PRO A 87 -3.70 -17.82 -3.35
C PRO A 87 -2.43 -17.09 -3.79
N ASN A 88 -1.36 -17.83 -4.12
CA ASN A 88 -0.12 -17.24 -4.62
C ASN A 88 -0.34 -16.51 -5.96
N ILE A 89 -1.01 -17.17 -6.91
CA ILE A 89 -1.35 -16.60 -8.23
C ILE A 89 -2.22 -15.36 -8.07
N LEU A 90 -3.22 -15.41 -7.19
CA LEU A 90 -4.09 -14.26 -6.92
C LEU A 90 -3.29 -13.07 -6.36
N ASN A 91 -2.32 -13.31 -5.47
CA ASN A 91 -1.45 -12.25 -4.96
C ASN A 91 -0.51 -11.67 -6.04
N ILE A 92 -0.04 -12.48 -6.99
CA ILE A 92 0.68 -11.98 -8.17
C ILE A 92 -0.22 -11.04 -8.98
N LEU A 93 -1.46 -11.46 -9.25
CA LEU A 93 -2.44 -10.63 -9.97
C LEU A 93 -2.75 -9.33 -9.21
N ARG A 94 -2.89 -9.38 -7.88
CA ARG A 94 -3.07 -8.19 -7.04
C ARG A 94 -1.89 -7.22 -7.13
N ILE A 95 -0.64 -7.73 -7.10
CA ILE A 95 0.56 -6.89 -7.29
C ILE A 95 0.49 -6.17 -8.64
N CYS A 96 0.27 -6.91 -9.73
CA CYS A 96 0.23 -6.31 -11.06
C CYS A 96 -0.95 -5.34 -11.24
N THR A 97 -2.10 -5.64 -10.65
CA THR A 97 -3.29 -4.77 -10.66
C THR A 97 -3.03 -3.50 -9.86
N TYR A 98 -2.41 -3.60 -8.69
CA TYR A 98 -2.05 -2.44 -7.88
C TYR A 98 -1.10 -1.53 -8.64
N GLN A 99 -0.08 -2.10 -9.29
CA GLN A 99 0.82 -1.33 -10.16
C GLN A 99 0.06 -0.61 -11.28
N ALA A 100 -0.88 -1.30 -11.94
CA ALA A 100 -1.63 -0.75 -13.06
C ALA A 100 -2.61 0.37 -12.66
N VAL A 101 -3.08 0.39 -11.41
CA VAL A 101 -4.16 1.28 -10.94
C VAL A 101 -3.64 2.41 -10.05
N PHE A 102 -2.65 2.14 -9.21
CA PHE A 102 -2.21 3.05 -8.14
C PHE A 102 -0.77 3.56 -8.31
N THR A 103 -0.05 3.15 -9.36
CA THR A 103 1.33 3.57 -9.58
C THR A 103 1.57 4.05 -11.00
N GLU A 104 2.70 4.75 -11.21
CA GLU A 104 3.17 5.16 -12.54
C GLU A 104 4.03 4.07 -13.23
N SER A 105 3.75 2.79 -12.94
CA SER A 105 4.49 1.68 -13.54
C SER A 105 4.19 1.54 -15.03
N SER A 106 5.22 1.33 -15.85
CA SER A 106 5.03 1.10 -17.29
C SER A 106 4.38 -0.26 -17.58
N LEU A 107 3.64 -0.36 -18.68
CA LEU A 107 3.06 -1.62 -19.18
C LEU A 107 4.11 -2.75 -19.22
N SER A 108 5.26 -2.50 -19.83
CA SER A 108 6.35 -3.47 -19.92
C SER A 108 6.89 -3.88 -18.55
N GLY A 109 6.98 -2.93 -17.61
CA GLY A 109 7.41 -3.21 -16.23
C GLY A 109 6.45 -4.15 -15.51
N ILE A 110 5.14 -3.91 -15.63
CA ILE A 110 4.11 -4.75 -14.99
C ILE A 110 4.14 -6.16 -15.58
N ILE A 111 4.22 -6.30 -16.90
CA ILE A 111 4.28 -7.61 -17.58
C ILE A 111 5.55 -8.37 -17.22
N ASN A 112 6.71 -7.70 -17.16
CA ASN A 112 7.96 -8.33 -16.75
C ASN A 112 7.89 -8.83 -15.31
N ASN A 113 7.26 -8.07 -14.39
CA ASN A 113 7.04 -8.53 -13.03
C ASN A 113 6.09 -9.72 -12.98
N ALA A 114 5.01 -9.71 -13.75
CA ALA A 114 4.06 -10.82 -13.83
C ALA A 114 4.75 -12.12 -14.26
N VAL A 115 5.60 -12.05 -15.30
CA VAL A 115 6.39 -13.20 -15.79
C VAL A 115 7.40 -13.64 -14.75
N ALA A 116 8.13 -12.71 -14.12
CA ALA A 116 9.11 -13.05 -13.09
C ALA A 116 8.45 -13.74 -11.90
N LEU A 117 7.41 -13.15 -11.31
CA LEU A 117 6.75 -13.67 -10.12
C LEU A 117 6.08 -15.02 -10.35
N SER A 118 5.60 -15.29 -11.57
CA SER A 118 4.99 -16.56 -11.96
C SER A 118 5.97 -17.57 -12.56
N ALA A 119 7.28 -17.29 -12.56
CA ALA A 119 8.28 -18.17 -13.18
C ALA A 119 8.35 -19.56 -12.53
N ARG A 120 8.02 -19.68 -11.24
CA ARG A 120 7.94 -20.96 -10.52
C ARG A 120 6.59 -21.65 -10.66
N GLU A 121 5.65 -21.01 -11.35
CA GLU A 121 4.27 -21.44 -11.52
C GLU A 121 4.01 -21.77 -12.99
N GLU A 122 4.80 -22.68 -13.56
CA GLU A 122 4.86 -22.93 -15.01
C GLU A 122 3.48 -23.12 -15.64
N LYS A 123 2.59 -23.87 -14.95
CA LYS A 123 1.20 -24.12 -15.36
C LYS A 123 0.35 -22.85 -15.47
N PHE A 124 0.63 -21.85 -14.66
CA PHE A 124 -0.16 -20.61 -14.55
C PHE A 124 0.52 -19.41 -15.20
N SER A 125 1.79 -19.49 -15.59
CA SER A 125 2.56 -18.40 -16.20
C SER A 125 1.82 -17.73 -17.38
N GLY A 126 1.28 -18.54 -18.31
CA GLY A 126 0.49 -18.05 -19.44
C GLY A 126 -0.85 -17.45 -19.03
N PHE A 127 -1.51 -18.00 -18.01
CA PHE A 127 -2.75 -17.46 -17.45
C PHE A 127 -2.51 -16.09 -16.79
N VAL A 128 -1.48 -15.98 -15.94
CA VAL A 128 -1.09 -14.73 -15.27
C VAL A 128 -0.83 -13.65 -16.30
N LYS A 129 0.02 -13.91 -17.30
CA LYS A 129 0.34 -12.93 -18.34
C LYS A 129 -0.92 -12.43 -19.07
N ARG A 130 -1.76 -13.34 -19.58
CA ARG A 130 -2.99 -12.96 -20.30
C ARG A 130 -3.96 -12.17 -19.42
N THR A 131 -4.08 -12.56 -18.16
CA THR A 131 -4.95 -11.89 -17.18
C THR A 131 -4.46 -10.48 -16.90
N VAL A 132 -3.16 -10.29 -16.66
CA VAL A 132 -2.57 -8.95 -16.45
C VAL A 132 -2.72 -8.09 -17.70
N GLU A 133 -2.49 -8.63 -18.90
CA GLU A 133 -2.72 -7.89 -20.15
C GLU A 133 -4.19 -7.45 -20.31
N ALA A 134 -5.14 -8.31 -19.96
CA ALA A 134 -6.56 -7.96 -19.97
C ALA A 134 -6.88 -6.88 -18.92
N ILE A 135 -6.35 -6.99 -17.71
CA ILE A 135 -6.51 -5.97 -16.66
C ILE A 135 -6.00 -4.62 -17.14
N ILE A 136 -4.78 -4.55 -17.67
CA ILE A 136 -4.20 -3.26 -18.09
C ILE A 136 -5.03 -2.59 -19.19
N ARG A 137 -5.58 -3.39 -20.13
CA ARG A 137 -6.47 -2.89 -21.19
C ARG A 137 -7.84 -2.43 -20.69
N ASN A 138 -8.42 -3.15 -19.72
CA ASN A 138 -9.84 -3.02 -19.38
C ASN A 138 -10.11 -2.36 -18.01
N LYS A 139 -9.09 -2.11 -17.18
CA LYS A 139 -9.26 -1.58 -15.80
C LYS A 139 -10.12 -0.30 -15.73
N ASP A 140 -10.01 0.57 -16.74
CA ASP A 140 -10.72 1.85 -16.76
C ASP A 140 -12.20 1.70 -17.18
N ALA A 141 -12.55 0.56 -17.77
CA ALA A 141 -13.92 0.19 -18.12
C ALA A 141 -14.66 -0.54 -16.98
N VAL A 142 -13.97 -0.87 -15.89
CA VAL A 142 -14.59 -1.53 -14.73
C VAL A 142 -15.54 -0.55 -14.04
N VAL A 143 -16.83 -0.90 -14.02
CA VAL A 143 -17.88 -0.09 -13.41
C VAL A 143 -18.10 -0.50 -11.96
N PHE A 144 -18.10 0.49 -11.06
CA PHE A 144 -18.55 0.34 -9.67
C PHE A 144 -19.95 0.96 -9.55
N ASP A 145 -20.99 0.14 -9.66
CA ASP A 145 -22.36 0.63 -9.79
C ASP A 145 -22.96 1.10 -8.45
N LYS A 146 -22.82 2.40 -8.18
CA LYS A 146 -23.40 3.07 -7.00
C LYS A 146 -24.93 3.08 -6.99
N LYS A 147 -25.60 2.93 -8.14
CA LYS A 147 -27.07 2.99 -8.25
C LYS A 147 -27.71 1.68 -7.83
N LYS A 148 -27.05 0.54 -8.08
CA LYS A 148 -27.55 -0.77 -7.69
C LYS A 148 -27.53 -0.96 -6.18
N SER A 149 -26.43 -0.61 -5.52
CA SER A 149 -26.29 -0.67 -4.07
C SER A 149 -25.20 0.28 -3.59
N GLN A 150 -25.57 1.27 -2.78
CA GLN A 150 -24.59 2.20 -2.21
C GLN A 150 -23.65 1.50 -1.23
N VAL A 151 -24.14 0.54 -0.45
CA VAL A 151 -23.34 -0.24 0.51
C VAL A 151 -22.32 -1.11 -0.23
N GLU A 152 -22.74 -1.81 -1.28
CA GLU A 152 -21.85 -2.64 -2.10
C GLU A 152 -20.79 -1.78 -2.78
N TYR A 153 -21.20 -0.64 -3.35
CA TYR A 153 -20.27 0.33 -3.93
C TYR A 153 -19.22 0.79 -2.91
N ILE A 154 -19.62 1.25 -1.72
CA ILE A 154 -18.68 1.71 -0.70
C ILE A 154 -17.77 0.56 -0.26
N SER A 155 -18.34 -0.62 -0.03
CA SER A 155 -17.62 -1.81 0.39
C SER A 155 -16.53 -2.20 -0.61
N VAL A 156 -16.85 -2.24 -1.89
CA VAL A 156 -15.91 -2.65 -2.94
C VAL A 156 -14.94 -1.53 -3.28
N TYR A 157 -15.44 -0.33 -3.60
CA TYR A 157 -14.61 0.77 -4.09
C TYR A 157 -13.65 1.31 -3.02
N HIS A 158 -14.12 1.42 -1.77
CA HIS A 158 -13.28 1.79 -0.64
C HIS A 158 -12.72 0.57 0.09
N SER A 159 -12.91 -0.66 -0.39
CA SER A 159 -12.30 -1.86 0.17
C SER A 159 -12.54 -2.07 1.69
N HIS A 160 -13.78 -1.85 2.13
CA HIS A 160 -14.25 -2.13 3.49
C HIS A 160 -15.24 -3.29 3.47
N PRO A 161 -15.25 -4.21 4.46
CA PRO A 161 -16.27 -5.26 4.52
C PRO A 161 -17.70 -4.69 4.56
N ALA A 162 -18.66 -5.28 3.85
CA ALA A 162 -20.03 -4.76 3.81
C ALA A 162 -20.63 -4.57 5.22
N TRP A 163 -20.36 -5.49 6.14
CA TRP A 163 -20.87 -5.41 7.51
C TRP A 163 -20.40 -4.15 8.27
N ILE A 164 -19.20 -3.63 8.03
CA ILE A 164 -18.72 -2.40 8.72
C ILE A 164 -19.38 -1.17 8.11
N VAL A 165 -19.56 -1.16 6.78
CA VAL A 165 -20.26 -0.09 6.06
C VAL A 165 -21.71 0.00 6.54
N GLU A 166 -22.40 -1.14 6.64
CA GLU A 166 -23.77 -1.20 7.16
C GLU A 166 -23.86 -0.77 8.63
N LYS A 167 -22.87 -1.16 9.45
CA LYS A 167 -22.80 -0.73 10.85
C LYS A 167 -22.71 0.78 10.95
N TRP A 168 -21.76 1.40 10.25
CA TRP A 168 -21.59 2.86 10.26
C TRP A 168 -22.78 3.59 9.66
N LEU A 169 -23.43 3.02 8.65
CA LEU A 169 -24.66 3.59 8.11
C LEU A 169 -25.81 3.59 9.13
N ARG A 170 -25.94 2.52 9.92
CA ARG A 170 -26.91 2.48 11.03
C ARG A 170 -26.60 3.48 12.14
N GLU A 171 -25.32 3.71 12.42
CA GLU A 171 -24.87 4.61 13.50
C GLU A 171 -24.92 6.10 13.11
N PHE A 172 -24.50 6.44 11.90
CA PHE A 172 -24.42 7.84 11.44
C PHE A 172 -25.63 8.27 10.61
N GLY A 173 -26.38 7.35 9.99
CA GLY A 173 -27.57 7.65 9.21
C GLY A 173 -27.32 8.38 7.88
N ASN A 174 -26.08 8.78 7.57
CA ASN A 174 -25.72 9.52 6.36
C ASN A 174 -24.74 8.73 5.49
N ILE A 175 -25.20 8.31 4.31
CA ILE A 175 -24.39 7.51 3.37
C ILE A 175 -23.15 8.26 2.85
N ASN A 176 -23.23 9.58 2.67
CA ASN A 176 -22.11 10.38 2.16
C ASN A 176 -21.02 10.52 3.22
N GLU A 177 -21.39 10.62 4.50
CA GLU A 177 -20.42 10.63 5.62
C GLU A 177 -19.72 9.28 5.77
N VAL A 178 -20.46 8.17 5.62
CA VAL A 178 -19.87 6.82 5.64
C VAL A 178 -18.90 6.63 4.48
N GLU A 179 -19.27 7.07 3.27
CA GLU A 179 -18.38 7.02 2.10
C GLU A 179 -17.12 7.87 2.33
N ALA A 180 -17.27 9.09 2.85
CA ALA A 180 -16.14 9.96 3.18
C ALA A 180 -15.21 9.32 4.22
N LEU A 181 -15.76 8.73 5.29
CA LEU A 181 -15.01 7.99 6.31
C LEU A 181 -14.21 6.83 5.70
N CYS A 182 -14.86 5.99 4.89
CA CYS A 182 -14.20 4.90 4.17
C CYS A 182 -13.12 5.41 3.19
N GLY A 183 -13.34 6.57 2.57
CA GLY A 183 -12.35 7.29 1.78
C GLY A 183 -11.13 7.69 2.61
N THR A 184 -11.35 8.36 3.73
CA THR A 184 -10.30 8.84 4.64
C THR A 184 -9.48 7.69 5.22
N ASN A 185 -10.11 6.57 5.59
CA ASN A 185 -9.41 5.38 6.10
C ASN A 185 -8.39 4.80 5.10
N ASN A 186 -8.56 5.09 3.81
CA ASN A 186 -7.66 4.63 2.76
C ASN A 186 -6.56 5.64 2.38
N VAL A 187 -6.52 6.80 3.02
CA VAL A 187 -5.41 7.74 2.84
C VAL A 187 -4.23 7.26 3.67
N VAL A 188 -3.00 7.45 3.17
CA VAL A 188 -1.80 7.20 3.96
C VAL A 188 -1.81 8.14 5.17
N PRO A 189 -1.82 7.64 6.42
CA PRO A 189 -1.91 8.51 7.59
C PRO A 189 -0.65 9.38 7.67
N PRO A 190 -0.76 10.66 8.04
CA PRO A 190 0.40 11.48 8.33
C PRO A 190 1.16 10.91 9.53
N LEU A 191 2.44 11.24 9.67
CA LEU A 191 3.15 10.92 10.90
C LEU A 191 2.81 11.99 11.94
N LEU A 192 2.21 11.56 13.05
CA LEU A 192 1.94 12.41 14.19
C LEU A 192 2.95 12.07 15.28
N ILE A 193 3.52 13.09 15.91
CA ILE A 193 4.40 12.96 17.07
C ILE A 193 3.76 13.64 18.27
N ARG A 194 3.98 13.10 19.47
CA ARG A 194 3.59 13.73 20.73
C ARG A 194 4.83 14.29 21.41
N ILE A 195 4.80 15.57 21.74
CA ILE A 195 5.89 16.20 22.48
C ILE A 195 5.97 15.68 23.91
N ASN A 196 7.18 15.71 24.49
CA ASN A 196 7.41 15.44 25.89
C ASN A 196 7.37 16.75 26.70
N PRO A 197 6.25 17.06 27.39
CA PRO A 197 6.10 18.32 28.10
C PRO A 197 7.04 18.47 29.31
N LEU A 198 7.68 17.39 29.76
CA LEU A 198 8.69 17.45 30.83
C LEU A 198 10.04 18.01 30.34
N LYS A 199 10.24 18.09 29.01
CA LYS A 199 11.52 18.49 28.41
C LYS A 199 11.39 19.68 27.46
N THR A 200 10.23 19.87 26.83
CA THR A 200 10.06 20.91 25.80
C THR A 200 8.60 21.37 25.70
N SER A 201 8.37 22.47 24.97
CA SER A 201 7.04 22.91 24.54
C SER A 201 6.81 22.57 23.06
N ARG A 202 5.55 22.61 22.62
CA ARG A 202 5.19 22.31 21.23
C ARG A 202 5.88 23.27 20.26
N GLU A 203 5.90 24.56 20.62
CA GLU A 203 6.49 25.63 19.82
C GLU A 203 8.02 25.54 19.79
N ALA A 204 8.65 25.22 20.94
CA ALA A 204 10.10 25.02 21.00
C ALA A 204 10.55 23.81 20.19
N LEU A 205 9.83 22.68 20.29
CA LEU A 205 10.15 21.50 19.49
C LEU A 205 9.93 21.75 18.00
N GLN A 206 8.82 22.38 17.61
CA GLN A 206 8.54 22.70 16.21
C GLN A 206 9.68 23.53 15.60
N LYS A 207 10.19 24.53 16.35
CA LYS A 207 11.34 25.34 15.91
C LYS A 207 12.61 24.50 15.77
N ALA A 208 12.95 23.69 16.77
CA ALA A 208 14.14 22.83 16.74
C ALA A 208 14.09 21.79 15.59
N LEU A 209 12.92 21.24 15.31
CA LEU A 209 12.70 20.35 14.17
C LEU A 209 12.87 21.10 12.85
N LEU A 210 12.32 22.32 12.73
CA LEU A 210 12.47 23.12 11.52
C LEU A 210 13.95 23.45 11.23
N GLU A 211 14.73 23.79 12.25
CA GLU A 211 16.17 24.06 12.15
C GLU A 211 16.98 22.85 11.65
N THR A 212 16.46 21.63 11.89
CA THR A 212 17.04 20.38 11.41
C THR A 212 16.41 19.87 10.10
N GLY A 213 15.59 20.70 9.45
CA GLY A 213 14.97 20.39 8.15
C GLY A 213 13.68 19.58 8.23
N PHE A 214 13.07 19.47 9.41
CA PHE A 214 11.81 18.77 9.65
C PHE A 214 10.68 19.77 9.89
N ALA A 215 9.98 20.11 8.82
CA ALA A 215 8.76 20.90 8.91
C ALA A 215 7.63 20.10 9.57
N SER A 216 6.82 20.79 10.36
CA SER A 216 5.66 20.23 11.06
C SER A 216 4.61 21.29 11.32
N SER A 217 3.38 20.86 11.53
CA SER A 217 2.23 21.71 11.88
C SER A 217 1.58 21.25 13.18
N PRO A 218 0.92 22.14 13.96
CA PRO A 218 0.20 21.74 15.16
C PRO A 218 -0.93 20.76 14.87
N ALA A 219 -1.07 19.72 15.69
CA ALA A 219 -2.24 18.85 15.64
C ALA A 219 -3.49 19.62 16.09
N VAL A 220 -4.61 19.43 15.38
CA VAL A 220 -5.85 20.17 15.60
C VAL A 220 -6.46 19.90 16.99
N PHE A 221 -6.45 18.64 17.42
CA PHE A 221 -7.17 18.20 18.63
C PHE A 221 -6.28 17.98 19.86
N SER A 222 -4.96 18.08 19.71
CA SER A 222 -4.02 17.82 20.81
C SER A 222 -3.09 19.01 21.02
N PRO A 223 -3.00 19.56 22.26
CA PRO A 223 -2.03 20.61 22.57
C PRO A 223 -0.59 20.10 22.53
N PHE A 224 -0.38 18.78 22.50
CA PHE A 224 0.93 18.14 22.49
C PHE A 224 1.31 17.54 21.14
N GLY A 225 0.40 17.53 20.17
CA GLY A 225 0.62 16.88 18.88
C GLY A 225 1.28 17.81 17.86
N LEU A 226 2.21 17.27 17.10
CA LEU A 226 2.72 17.84 15.86
C LEU A 226 2.51 16.84 14.71
N VAL A 227 2.01 17.33 13.59
CA VAL A 227 1.86 16.59 12.34
C VAL A 227 3.08 16.87 11.49
N MET A 228 3.82 15.83 11.13
CA MET A 228 5.04 15.92 10.35
C MET A 228 4.74 15.89 8.86
N ASP A 229 5.42 16.75 8.10
CA ASP A 229 5.29 16.80 6.63
C ASP A 229 5.94 15.58 5.95
N ARG A 230 6.91 14.95 6.64
CA ARG A 230 7.61 13.76 6.16
C ARG A 230 7.96 12.80 7.28
N LYS A 231 8.15 11.52 6.94
CA LYS A 231 8.40 10.44 7.91
C LYS A 231 9.87 10.04 8.00
N GLU A 232 10.66 10.26 6.95
CA GLU A 232 11.99 9.66 6.84
C GLU A 232 12.99 10.36 7.76
N GLY A 233 13.72 9.56 8.56
CA GLY A 233 14.87 10.06 9.32
C GLY A 233 14.55 10.77 10.64
N ILE A 234 13.28 11.08 10.92
CA ILE A 234 12.86 11.76 12.16
C ILE A 234 13.28 10.99 13.43
N PHE A 235 13.21 9.65 13.39
CA PHE A 235 13.67 8.76 14.47
C PHE A 235 15.19 8.72 14.66
N ARG A 236 15.96 9.33 13.76
CA ARG A 236 17.43 9.44 13.87
C ARG A 236 17.87 10.80 14.40
N THR A 237 16.94 11.73 14.62
CA THR A 237 17.24 13.06 15.16
C THR A 237 17.68 12.99 16.62
N GLU A 238 18.45 13.99 17.05
CA GLU A 238 18.81 14.10 18.46
C GLU A 238 17.57 14.32 19.33
N ALA A 239 16.60 15.10 18.84
CA ALA A 239 15.32 15.31 19.52
C ALA A 239 14.60 13.99 19.87
N PHE A 240 14.67 12.98 19.01
CA PHE A 240 14.13 11.66 19.33
C PHE A 240 14.97 10.93 20.39
N ARG A 241 16.30 10.92 20.25
CA ARG A 241 17.22 10.25 21.18
C ARG A 241 17.16 10.84 22.59
N GLU A 242 17.04 12.15 22.69
CA GLU A 242 16.87 12.89 23.94
C GLU A 242 15.45 12.74 24.52
N GLY A 243 14.52 12.09 23.80
CA GLY A 243 13.15 11.88 24.25
C GLY A 243 12.33 13.16 24.33
N LEU A 244 12.56 14.12 23.43
CA LEU A 244 11.77 15.35 23.31
C LEU A 244 10.38 15.08 22.71
N PHE A 245 10.21 13.95 22.03
CA PHE A 245 8.92 13.48 21.53
C PHE A 245 8.86 11.95 21.42
N GLU A 246 7.65 11.43 21.24
CA GLU A 246 7.33 10.03 20.91
C GLU A 246 6.36 9.96 19.73
N VAL A 247 6.16 8.77 19.16
CA VAL A 247 5.26 8.50 18.02
C VAL A 247 4.11 7.63 18.45
#